data_AF-A0A2N2YMI8-F1
#
_entry.id   AF-A0A2N2YMI8-F1
#
_cell.length_a   1.000
_cell.length_b   1.000
_cell.length_c   1.000
_cell.angle_alpha   90.00
_cell.angle_beta   90.00
_cell.angle_gamma   90.00
#
_symmetry.space_group_name_H-M   'P 1'
#
loop_
_entity.id
_entity.type
_entity.pdbx_description
1 polymer ?
#
loop_
_entity_poly.entity_id
_entity_poly.type
_entity_poly.pdbx_seq_one_letter_code
_entity_poly.pdbx_strand_id
1 'polypeptide(L)'
;KIEVADYHYQGDGQLKNSVPQPETDQRLDTQGDKLMSRVIYRRIGDQQSIVAVHSIKTAQSGGVRWYEFRLDDQQNISLFQQGTYAPDSLYRWLPSPAMDKFGNIGIGYSISGEELFPGQRFTGRLAGDPVGIMNLKETVLVNGEASQTNTLRWEDYTQTAIDPSDDFTIWYVGDYLKKGASTYSTKIGAFRLQSVQSFEK
;
A
#
# COMPACT_ATOMS: atom_id res chain seq x y z
N LYS A 1 -10.29 15.76 -13.82
CA LYS A 1 -9.54 15.44 -12.59
C LYS A 1 -10.18 14.18 -12.02
N ILE A 2 -9.44 13.08 -11.84
CA ILE A 2 -9.99 11.84 -11.27
C ILE A 2 -10.44 12.15 -9.83
N GLU A 3 -11.70 11.86 -9.52
CA GLU A 3 -12.26 12.06 -8.18
C GLU A 3 -11.62 11.06 -7.21
N VAL A 4 -11.21 11.58 -6.07
CA VAL A 4 -10.58 10.82 -4.99
C VAL A 4 -11.14 11.35 -3.68
N ALA A 5 -11.04 10.57 -2.60
CA ALA A 5 -11.43 11.04 -1.28
C ALA A 5 -10.79 12.40 -0.94
N ASP A 6 -11.46 13.21 -0.12
CA ASP A 6 -10.84 14.44 0.37
C ASP A 6 -9.52 14.11 1.07
N TYR A 7 -8.49 14.90 0.78
CA TYR A 7 -7.19 14.66 1.38
C TYR A 7 -7.25 15.05 2.85
N HIS A 8 -7.35 14.02 3.69
CA HIS A 8 -7.16 14.12 5.12
C HIS A 8 -6.24 12.98 5.52
N TYR A 9 -5.07 13.31 6.06
CA TYR A 9 -4.12 12.31 6.51
C TYR A 9 -4.74 11.43 7.59
N GLN A 10 -4.47 10.13 7.52
CA GLN A 10 -5.05 9.19 8.46
C GLN A 10 -4.54 9.45 9.88
N GLY A 11 -5.47 9.47 10.85
CA GLY A 11 -5.13 9.60 12.27
C GLY A 11 -4.87 11.03 12.74
N ASP A 12 -5.08 12.04 11.90
CA ASP A 12 -4.77 13.44 12.20
C ASP A 12 -3.26 13.66 12.53
N GLY A 13 -2.39 12.77 12.03
CA GLY A 13 -0.93 12.87 12.07
C GLY A 13 -0.24 11.73 12.81
N GLN A 14 1.08 11.84 12.98
CA GLN A 14 1.91 10.83 13.66
C GLN A 14 1.59 10.76 15.17
N LEU A 15 1.83 9.58 15.75
CA LEU A 15 1.68 9.26 17.18
C LEU A 15 0.23 9.41 17.67
N LYS A 16 -0.71 8.96 16.85
CA LYS A 16 -2.15 9.01 17.13
C LYS A 16 -2.77 7.62 17.12
N ASN A 17 -3.56 7.32 18.15
CA ASN A 17 -4.33 6.08 18.29
C ASN A 17 -5.45 6.01 17.23
N SER A 18 -5.18 5.34 16.10
CA SER A 18 -6.06 5.44 14.92
C SER A 18 -6.62 4.11 14.46
N VAL A 19 -5.76 3.10 14.30
CA VAL A 19 -6.14 1.81 13.72
C VAL A 19 -6.58 0.84 14.82
N PRO A 20 -7.81 0.29 14.76
CA PRO A 20 -8.24 -0.73 15.70
C PRO A 20 -7.56 -2.08 15.47
N GLN A 21 -7.50 -2.88 16.53
CA GLN A 21 -7.02 -4.26 16.54
C GLN A 21 -7.81 -5.04 17.62
N PRO A 22 -8.00 -6.36 17.48
CA PRO A 22 -8.81 -7.14 18.42
C PRO A 22 -8.22 -7.18 19.84
N GLU A 23 -9.05 -7.52 20.84
CA GLU A 23 -8.61 -7.87 22.20
C GLU A 23 -7.86 -6.76 22.99
N THR A 24 -7.89 -5.50 22.52
CA THR A 24 -7.29 -4.37 23.23
C THR A 24 -7.89 -3.03 22.80
N ASP A 25 -7.90 -2.05 23.71
CA ASP A 25 -8.24 -0.66 23.39
C ASP A 25 -7.04 0.12 22.79
N GLN A 26 -5.84 -0.48 22.80
CA GLN A 26 -4.66 0.11 22.17
C GLN A 26 -4.86 0.17 20.65
N ARG A 27 -4.75 1.35 20.06
CA ARG A 27 -4.82 1.55 18.61
C ARG A 27 -3.45 1.86 18.02
N LEU A 28 -3.28 1.60 16.73
CA LEU A 28 -1.99 1.77 16.06
C LEU A 28 -1.89 3.12 15.34
N ASP A 29 -0.67 3.66 15.31
CA ASP A 29 -0.26 4.86 14.60
C ASP A 29 -0.12 4.61 13.10
N THR A 30 -0.71 5.52 12.33
CA THR A 30 -0.80 5.44 10.87
C THR A 30 0.28 6.25 10.16
N GLN A 31 0.88 7.21 10.87
CA GLN A 31 1.83 8.18 10.32
C GLN A 31 1.28 8.90 9.08
N GLY A 32 -0.02 9.19 9.05
CA GLY A 32 -0.68 9.66 7.83
C GLY A 32 -0.20 11.02 7.32
N ASP A 33 0.43 11.82 8.18
CA ASP A 33 1.03 13.12 7.88
C ASP A 33 2.28 13.04 7.00
N LYS A 34 2.78 11.84 6.73
CA LYS A 34 3.99 11.62 5.92
C LYS A 34 3.67 11.09 4.54
N LEU A 35 4.45 11.54 3.56
CA LEU A 35 4.62 10.80 2.33
C LEU A 35 5.32 9.47 2.65
N MET A 36 4.74 8.36 2.20
CA MET A 36 5.16 7.04 2.65
C MET A 36 6.35 6.50 1.86
N SER A 37 7.13 5.65 2.53
CA SER A 37 8.24 4.96 1.88
C SER A 37 7.70 3.95 0.87
N ARG A 38 8.09 3.98 -0.40
CA ARG A 38 9.02 4.89 -1.05
C ARG A 38 8.33 5.67 -2.16
N VAL A 39 8.90 6.83 -2.50
CA VAL A 39 8.66 7.45 -3.81
C VAL A 39 9.57 6.74 -4.81
N ILE A 40 8.99 6.21 -5.89
CA ILE A 40 9.77 5.59 -6.97
C ILE A 40 9.79 6.51 -8.18
N TYR A 41 10.96 6.61 -8.81
CA TYR A 41 11.08 7.06 -10.20
C TYR A 41 11.33 5.82 -11.07
N ARG A 42 10.69 5.78 -12.24
CA ARG A 42 10.80 4.67 -13.17
C ARG A 42 10.79 5.19 -14.60
N ARG A 43 11.69 4.69 -15.44
CA ARG A 43 11.70 4.95 -16.88
C ARG A 43 11.52 3.64 -17.64
N ILE A 44 10.50 3.59 -18.50
CA ILE A 44 10.16 2.44 -19.35
C ILE A 44 10.08 2.96 -20.80
N GLY A 45 11.13 2.70 -21.58
CA GLY A 45 11.31 3.36 -22.87
C GLY A 45 11.36 4.89 -22.71
N ASP A 46 10.46 5.59 -23.39
CA ASP A 46 10.35 7.05 -23.33
C ASP A 46 9.44 7.53 -22.18
N GLN A 47 8.66 6.62 -21.57
CA GLN A 47 7.79 6.97 -20.45
C GLN A 47 8.59 7.06 -19.15
N GLN A 48 8.53 8.24 -18.52
CA GLN A 48 9.07 8.47 -17.18
C GLN A 48 7.92 8.68 -16.20
N SER A 49 7.94 7.95 -15.08
CA SER A 49 6.89 7.99 -14.07
C SER A 49 7.47 8.13 -12.66
N ILE A 50 6.76 8.87 -11.81
CA ILE A 50 6.98 8.90 -10.37
C ILE A 50 5.74 8.32 -9.69
N VAL A 51 5.89 7.33 -8.81
CA VAL A 51 4.78 6.79 -8.01
C VAL A 51 4.99 7.12 -6.54
N ALA A 52 3.92 7.60 -5.90
CA ALA A 52 3.91 8.10 -4.54
C ALA A 52 2.63 7.63 -3.82
N VAL A 53 2.69 7.44 -2.50
CA VAL A 53 1.55 6.96 -1.69
C VAL A 53 1.46 7.62 -0.32
N HIS A 54 0.25 7.67 0.25
CA HIS A 54 -0.06 8.17 1.59
C HIS A 54 -1.06 7.24 2.30
N SER A 55 -0.99 7.18 3.63
CA SER A 55 -2.07 6.70 4.48
C SER A 55 -3.11 7.81 4.66
N ILE A 56 -4.34 7.62 4.19
CA ILE A 56 -5.40 8.64 4.27
C ILE A 56 -6.63 8.16 5.04
N LYS A 57 -7.32 9.11 5.66
CA LYS A 57 -8.64 8.89 6.24
C LYS A 57 -9.68 8.84 5.13
N THR A 58 -10.58 7.87 5.19
CA THR A 58 -11.77 7.80 4.34
C THR A 58 -13.03 7.92 5.21
N ALA A 59 -14.22 7.89 4.60
CA ALA A 59 -15.48 7.98 5.33
C ALA A 59 -15.69 6.84 6.33
N GLN A 60 -15.14 5.65 6.06
CA GLN A 60 -15.39 4.43 6.85
C GLN A 60 -14.13 3.89 7.54
N SER A 61 -12.93 4.16 7.02
CA SER A 61 -11.70 3.49 7.44
C SER A 61 -10.43 4.24 7.01
N GLY A 62 -9.26 3.62 7.21
CA GLY A 62 -8.00 4.02 6.59
C GLY A 62 -7.82 3.45 5.18
N GLY A 63 -7.34 4.27 4.25
CA GLY A 63 -7.11 3.88 2.86
C GLY A 63 -5.73 4.27 2.33
N VAL A 64 -5.36 3.64 1.22
CA VAL A 64 -4.13 3.95 0.49
C VAL A 64 -4.45 4.97 -0.60
N ARG A 65 -3.96 6.19 -0.45
CA ARG A 65 -3.91 7.16 -1.54
C ARG A 65 -2.66 6.91 -2.36
N TRP A 66 -2.79 6.85 -3.68
CA TRP A 66 -1.67 6.68 -4.59
C TRP A 66 -1.74 7.67 -5.76
N TYR A 67 -0.58 7.96 -6.33
CA TYR A 67 -0.39 8.88 -7.45
C TYR A 67 0.62 8.29 -8.41
N GLU A 68 0.37 8.46 -9.71
CA GLU A 68 1.39 8.38 -10.76
C GLU A 68 1.52 9.77 -11.38
N PHE A 69 2.71 10.33 -11.30
CA PHE A 69 3.11 11.51 -12.04
C PHE A 69 3.92 11.08 -13.25
N ARG A 70 3.86 11.86 -14.33
CA ARG A 70 4.65 11.64 -15.55
C ARG A 70 5.50 12.85 -15.85
N LEU A 71 6.65 12.59 -16.47
CA LEU A 71 7.56 13.62 -16.96
C LEU A 71 7.49 13.63 -18.48
N ASP A 72 7.43 14.84 -19.07
CA ASP A 72 7.64 15.04 -20.50
C ASP A 72 9.14 15.10 -20.84
N ASP A 73 9.45 15.31 -22.12
CA ASP A 73 10.84 15.41 -22.62
C ASP A 73 11.60 16.62 -22.04
N GLN A 74 10.88 17.62 -21.54
CA GLN A 74 11.43 18.81 -20.87
C GLN A 74 11.50 18.62 -19.35
N GLN A 75 11.24 17.42 -18.83
CA GLN A 75 11.23 17.07 -17.41
C GLN A 75 10.14 17.78 -16.59
N ASN A 76 9.09 18.31 -17.22
CA ASN A 76 7.96 18.87 -16.50
C ASN A 76 7.13 17.74 -15.88
N ILE A 77 6.90 17.82 -14.57
CA ILE A 77 6.11 16.84 -13.82
C ILE A 77 4.63 17.21 -13.89
N SER A 78 3.78 16.27 -14.30
CA SER A 78 2.32 16.41 -14.26
C SER A 78 1.67 15.20 -13.61
N LEU A 79 0.55 15.41 -12.90
CA LEU A 79 -0.25 14.32 -12.35
C LEU A 79 -0.93 13.59 -13.51
N PHE A 80 -0.57 12.32 -13.72
CA PHE A 80 -1.21 11.49 -14.75
C PHE A 80 -2.46 10.81 -14.20
N GLN A 81 -2.34 10.13 -13.06
CA GLN A 81 -3.47 9.50 -12.39
C GLN A 81 -3.27 9.42 -10.88
N GLN A 82 -4.37 9.27 -10.16
CA GLN A 82 -4.41 9.05 -8.73
C GLN A 82 -5.65 8.22 -8.37
N GLY A 83 -5.62 7.59 -7.21
CA GLY A 83 -6.76 6.84 -6.68
C GLY A 83 -6.70 6.69 -5.18
N THR A 84 -7.81 6.24 -4.59
CA THR A 84 -7.87 5.83 -3.18
C THR A 84 -8.33 4.39 -3.11
N TYR A 85 -7.53 3.52 -2.50
CA TYR A 85 -7.89 2.13 -2.26
C TYR A 85 -8.37 1.94 -0.81
N ALA A 86 -9.68 1.76 -0.67
CA ALA A 86 -10.37 1.44 0.58
C ALA A 86 -11.65 0.65 0.25
N PRO A 87 -11.53 -0.63 -0.16
CA PRO A 87 -12.66 -1.42 -0.65
C PRO A 87 -13.66 -1.85 0.44
N ASP A 88 -13.30 -1.70 1.71
CA ASP A 88 -14.07 -2.14 2.87
C ASP A 88 -13.77 -1.27 4.11
N SER A 89 -14.32 -1.65 5.26
CA SER A 89 -14.15 -0.95 6.55
C SER A 89 -12.82 -1.26 7.26
N LEU A 90 -11.94 -2.09 6.71
CA LEU A 90 -10.63 -2.36 7.28
C LEU A 90 -9.66 -1.20 7.01
N TYR A 91 -8.71 -1.04 7.92
CA TYR A 91 -7.73 0.02 7.87
C TYR A 91 -6.51 -0.44 7.09
N ARG A 92 -6.14 0.32 6.06
CA ARG A 92 -4.91 0.11 5.27
C ARG A 92 -3.99 1.31 5.46
N TRP A 93 -2.79 1.07 5.95
CA TRP A 93 -1.82 2.14 6.24
C TRP A 93 -0.38 1.68 6.00
N LEU A 94 0.54 2.64 6.04
CA LEU A 94 1.96 2.48 5.69
C LEU A 94 2.17 1.80 4.32
N PRO A 95 1.51 2.27 3.24
CA PRO A 95 1.69 1.71 1.92
C PRO A 95 3.09 1.93 1.35
N SER A 96 3.55 1.00 0.50
CA SER A 96 4.78 1.10 -0.27
C SER A 96 4.58 0.69 -1.73
N PRO A 97 4.84 1.56 -2.73
CA PRO A 97 4.57 1.28 -4.13
C PRO A 97 5.82 0.78 -4.89
N ALA A 98 5.58 -0.10 -5.87
CA ALA A 98 6.55 -0.51 -6.89
C ALA A 98 5.92 -0.43 -8.28
N MET A 99 6.76 -0.22 -9.30
CA MET A 99 6.35 -0.26 -10.71
C MET A 99 7.24 -1.24 -11.47
N ASP A 100 6.65 -2.27 -12.07
CA ASP A 100 7.39 -3.27 -12.83
C ASP A 100 7.77 -2.78 -14.25
N LYS A 101 8.51 -3.60 -15.01
CA LYS A 101 8.91 -3.29 -16.39
C LYS A 101 7.77 -3.07 -17.38
N PHE A 102 6.56 -3.52 -17.06
CA PHE A 102 5.39 -3.34 -17.91
C PHE A 102 4.60 -2.08 -17.53
N GLY A 103 5.02 -1.34 -16.49
CA GLY A 103 4.31 -0.18 -15.98
C GLY A 103 3.13 -0.53 -15.08
N ASN A 104 3.05 -1.79 -14.62
CA ASN A 104 2.06 -2.18 -13.62
C ASN A 104 2.49 -1.62 -12.26
N ILE A 105 1.54 -1.18 -11.45
CA ILE A 105 1.79 -0.61 -10.12
C ILE A 105 1.30 -1.60 -9.08
N GLY A 106 2.21 -2.09 -8.22
CA GLY A 106 1.88 -2.91 -7.07
C GLY A 106 2.10 -2.12 -5.78
N ILE A 107 1.22 -2.33 -4.80
CA ILE A 107 1.31 -1.64 -3.51
C ILE A 107 1.08 -2.65 -2.39
N GLY A 108 2.07 -2.76 -1.50
CA GLY A 108 1.95 -3.48 -0.22
C GLY A 108 1.61 -2.50 0.91
N TYR A 109 0.85 -2.95 1.90
CA TYR A 109 0.45 -2.16 3.07
C TYR A 109 0.07 -3.05 4.26
N SER A 110 0.10 -2.44 5.44
CA SER A 110 -0.42 -3.02 6.67
C SER A 110 -1.96 -3.03 6.64
N ILE A 111 -2.57 -4.03 7.27
CA ILE A 111 -4.03 -4.13 7.43
C ILE A 111 -4.42 -4.50 8.86
N SER A 112 -5.55 -3.99 9.36
CA SER A 112 -6.13 -4.33 10.67
C SER A 112 -7.58 -3.85 10.76
N GLY A 113 -8.30 -4.34 11.75
CA GLY A 113 -9.68 -3.98 12.06
C GLY A 113 -10.08 -4.42 13.46
N GLU A 114 -11.31 -4.10 13.87
CA GLU A 114 -11.86 -4.53 15.17
C GLU A 114 -11.85 -6.07 15.34
N GLU A 115 -11.99 -6.81 14.24
CA GLU A 115 -12.01 -8.29 14.21
C GLU A 115 -10.85 -8.90 13.39
N LEU A 116 -9.87 -8.09 12.97
CA LEU A 116 -8.74 -8.55 12.17
C LEU A 116 -7.43 -8.08 12.79
N PHE A 117 -6.62 -9.03 13.25
CA PHE A 117 -5.29 -8.73 13.77
C PHE A 117 -4.38 -8.09 12.70
N PRO A 118 -3.48 -7.18 13.12
CA PRO A 118 -2.52 -6.54 12.24
C PRO A 118 -1.73 -7.52 11.37
N GLY A 119 -1.79 -7.35 10.06
CA GLY A 119 -1.10 -8.19 9.08
C GLY A 119 -0.76 -7.43 7.81
N GLN A 120 -0.51 -8.17 6.73
CA GLN A 120 -0.01 -7.60 5.48
C GLN A 120 -0.86 -8.00 4.29
N ARG A 121 -1.07 -7.03 3.40
CA ARG A 121 -1.79 -7.18 2.15
C ARG A 121 -1.05 -6.50 1.01
N PHE A 122 -1.42 -6.88 -0.20
CA PHE A 122 -1.04 -6.14 -1.39
C PHE A 122 -2.15 -6.16 -2.42
N THR A 123 -2.16 -5.14 -3.27
CA THR A 123 -3.00 -5.03 -4.47
C THR A 123 -2.16 -4.40 -5.59
N GLY A 124 -2.79 -4.17 -6.74
CA GLY A 124 -2.15 -3.44 -7.81
C GLY A 124 -3.10 -3.09 -8.95
N ARG A 125 -2.50 -2.56 -10.00
CA ARG A 125 -3.10 -2.34 -11.31
C ARG A 125 -2.10 -2.66 -12.40
N LEU A 126 -2.61 -3.17 -13.50
CA LEU A 126 -1.90 -3.29 -14.76
C LEU A 126 -1.84 -1.93 -15.47
N ALA A 127 -0.84 -1.74 -16.32
CA ALA A 127 -0.66 -0.48 -17.06
C ALA A 127 -1.88 -0.10 -17.90
N GLY A 128 -2.54 -1.09 -18.53
CA GLY A 128 -3.71 -0.92 -19.39
C GLY A 128 -5.05 -0.79 -18.68
N ASP A 129 -5.09 -0.84 -17.34
CA ASP A 129 -6.33 -0.72 -16.60
C ASP A 129 -6.89 0.70 -16.62
N PRO A 130 -8.22 0.88 -16.44
CA PRO A 130 -8.83 2.20 -16.30
C PRO A 130 -8.07 3.08 -15.31
N VAL A 131 -7.82 4.33 -15.71
CA VAL A 131 -7.01 5.26 -14.92
C VAL A 131 -7.62 5.51 -13.53
N GLY A 132 -6.77 5.58 -12.52
CA GLY A 132 -7.16 5.87 -11.14
C GLY A 132 -7.80 4.71 -10.38
N ILE A 133 -7.87 3.51 -10.96
CA ILE A 133 -8.44 2.32 -10.32
C ILE A 133 -7.34 1.30 -9.99
N MET A 134 -7.33 0.81 -8.75
CA MET A 134 -6.61 -0.40 -8.33
C MET A 134 -7.57 -1.58 -8.46
N ASN A 135 -7.50 -2.29 -9.58
CA ASN A 135 -8.49 -3.27 -10.00
C ASN A 135 -8.14 -4.71 -9.61
N LEU A 136 -6.87 -4.99 -9.26
CA LEU A 136 -6.46 -6.33 -8.85
C LEU A 136 -7.00 -6.61 -7.44
N LYS A 137 -7.50 -7.84 -7.25
CA LYS A 137 -8.03 -8.25 -5.95
C LYS A 137 -6.93 -8.15 -4.88
N GLU A 138 -7.27 -7.58 -3.73
CA GLU A 138 -6.40 -7.61 -2.57
C GLU A 138 -6.04 -9.05 -2.20
N THR A 139 -4.76 -9.28 -1.96
CA THR A 139 -4.21 -10.59 -1.61
C THR A 139 -3.57 -10.56 -0.22
N VAL A 140 -3.79 -11.64 0.52
CA VAL A 140 -3.23 -11.89 1.85
C VAL A 140 -1.78 -12.33 1.72
N LEU A 141 -0.84 -11.55 2.26
CA LEU A 141 0.55 -12.02 2.44
C LEU A 141 0.69 -12.75 3.79
N VAL A 142 0.14 -12.16 4.86
CA VAL A 142 0.06 -12.80 6.18
C VAL A 142 -1.08 -12.20 7.00
N ASN A 143 -1.75 -13.04 7.78
CA ASN A 143 -2.66 -12.61 8.84
C ASN A 143 -1.89 -12.55 10.16
N GLY A 144 -2.09 -11.48 10.92
CA GLY A 144 -1.70 -11.45 12.33
C GLY A 144 -2.48 -12.47 13.15
N GLU A 145 -1.93 -12.78 14.32
CA GLU A 145 -2.53 -13.68 15.30
C GLU A 145 -2.52 -13.07 16.71
N ALA A 146 -2.11 -11.80 16.84
CA ALA A 146 -2.13 -11.05 18.09
C ALA A 146 -2.14 -9.54 17.86
N SER A 147 -2.49 -8.79 18.90
CA SER A 147 -2.47 -7.33 18.94
C SER A 147 -1.20 -6.79 19.59
N GLN A 148 -0.72 -5.66 19.10
CA GLN A 148 0.41 -4.94 19.70
C GLN A 148 -0.09 -4.08 20.87
N THR A 149 0.22 -4.49 22.09
CA THR A 149 -0.26 -3.86 23.33
C THR A 149 0.81 -3.08 24.08
N ASN A 150 2.07 -3.18 23.67
CA ASN A 150 3.21 -2.53 24.33
C ASN A 150 3.48 -1.10 23.84
N THR A 151 2.97 -0.70 22.67
CA THR A 151 3.10 0.64 22.10
C THR A 151 2.07 0.89 21.00
N LEU A 152 1.73 2.17 20.77
CA LEU A 152 0.93 2.61 19.64
C LEU A 152 1.72 2.61 18.32
N ARG A 153 3.05 2.67 18.39
CA ARG A 153 3.90 2.81 17.20
C ARG A 153 3.91 1.52 16.39
N TRP A 154 3.27 1.52 15.23
CA TRP A 154 3.32 0.41 14.28
C TRP A 154 4.31 0.72 13.17
N GLU A 155 5.52 0.18 13.29
CA GLU A 155 6.62 0.36 12.32
C GLU A 155 6.97 1.81 11.99
N ASP A 156 8.02 1.99 11.19
CA ASP A 156 8.34 3.28 10.56
C ASP A 156 8.01 3.28 9.07
N TYR A 157 8.21 2.14 8.40
CA TYR A 157 7.96 1.93 6.99
C TYR A 157 7.72 0.45 6.69
N THR A 158 6.84 0.18 5.72
CA THR A 158 6.88 -1.06 4.95
C THR A 158 7.61 -0.79 3.63
N GLN A 159 8.08 -1.83 2.94
CA GLN A 159 8.87 -1.60 1.72
C GLN A 159 8.55 -2.60 0.62
N THR A 160 8.28 -2.07 -0.57
CA THR A 160 8.35 -2.81 -1.81
C THR A 160 9.66 -2.56 -2.56
N ALA A 161 10.11 -3.56 -3.32
CA ALA A 161 11.29 -3.48 -4.18
C ALA A 161 11.11 -4.35 -5.43
N ILE A 162 11.58 -3.86 -6.58
CA ILE A 162 11.64 -4.66 -7.81
C ILE A 162 12.87 -5.57 -7.77
N ASP A 163 12.68 -6.83 -8.13
CA ASP A 163 13.77 -7.77 -8.35
C ASP A 163 14.55 -7.37 -9.61
N PRO A 164 15.84 -7.00 -9.49
CA PRO A 164 16.62 -6.53 -10.62
C PRO A 164 16.96 -7.63 -11.63
N SER A 165 16.79 -8.91 -11.27
CA SER A 165 17.12 -10.02 -12.17
C SER A 165 16.08 -10.23 -13.28
N ASP A 166 14.83 -9.82 -13.06
CA ASP A 166 13.74 -9.97 -14.02
C ASP A 166 12.94 -8.70 -14.29
N ASP A 167 13.16 -7.67 -13.48
CA ASP A 167 12.53 -6.35 -13.53
C ASP A 167 10.99 -6.42 -13.46
N PHE A 168 10.47 -7.50 -12.87
CA PHE A 168 9.06 -7.87 -12.87
C PHE A 168 8.55 -8.30 -11.49
N THR A 169 9.33 -9.09 -10.75
CA THR A 169 8.94 -9.55 -9.42
C THR A 169 9.01 -8.38 -8.44
N ILE A 170 7.94 -8.19 -7.67
CA ILE A 170 7.87 -7.22 -6.58
C ILE A 170 8.04 -7.98 -5.27
N TRP A 171 9.09 -7.65 -4.52
CA TRP A 171 9.27 -8.04 -3.13
C TRP A 171 8.51 -7.07 -2.23
N TYR A 172 7.91 -7.58 -1.15
CA TYR A 172 7.25 -6.79 -0.11
C TYR A 172 7.67 -7.29 1.27
N VAL A 173 8.01 -6.34 2.15
CA VAL A 173 8.33 -6.58 3.56
C VAL A 173 7.55 -5.63 4.47
N GLY A 174 7.09 -6.18 5.59
CA GLY A 174 6.53 -5.44 6.72
C GLY A 174 6.34 -6.35 7.92
N ASP A 175 5.62 -5.87 8.92
CA ASP A 175 5.40 -6.54 10.19
C ASP A 175 4.01 -7.17 10.31
N TYR A 176 3.93 -8.12 11.25
CA TYR A 176 2.72 -8.73 11.77
C TYR A 176 3.04 -9.27 13.16
N LEU A 177 2.04 -9.71 13.92
CA LEU A 177 2.29 -10.39 15.20
C LEU A 177 1.86 -11.85 15.13
N LYS A 178 2.69 -12.74 15.67
CA LYS A 178 2.33 -14.13 15.96
C LYS A 178 1.66 -14.23 17.33
N LYS A 179 0.89 -15.30 17.53
CA LYS A 179 0.30 -15.60 18.84
C LYS A 179 1.39 -15.73 19.91
N GLY A 180 1.24 -15.01 21.02
CA GLY A 180 2.17 -15.04 22.15
C GLY A 180 3.54 -14.38 21.91
N ALA A 181 3.74 -13.70 20.78
CA ALA A 181 4.96 -12.94 20.55
C ALA A 181 5.03 -11.70 21.46
N SER A 182 6.22 -11.40 21.99
CA SER A 182 6.47 -10.20 22.81
C SER A 182 6.82 -8.96 21.97
N THR A 183 7.09 -9.15 20.67
CA THR A 183 7.43 -8.12 19.70
C THR A 183 6.91 -8.52 18.32
N TYR A 184 6.93 -7.58 17.38
CA TYR A 184 6.59 -7.81 15.98
C TYR A 184 7.43 -8.95 15.36
N SER A 185 6.87 -9.57 14.33
CA SER A 185 7.54 -10.47 13.40
C SER A 185 7.48 -9.88 12.01
N THR A 186 8.51 -10.13 11.21
CA THR A 186 8.55 -9.66 9.82
C THR A 186 8.14 -10.79 8.87
N LYS A 187 7.38 -10.45 7.83
CA LYS A 187 7.09 -11.35 6.71
C LYS A 187 7.62 -10.70 5.42
N ILE A 188 8.21 -11.54 4.57
CA ILE A 188 8.66 -11.16 3.23
C ILE A 188 7.89 -12.02 2.23
N GLY A 189 7.36 -11.38 1.18
CA GLY A 189 6.69 -12.04 0.07
C GLY A 189 7.15 -11.49 -1.27
N ALA A 190 6.99 -12.29 -2.32
CA ALA A 190 7.18 -11.87 -3.70
C ALA A 190 5.89 -12.06 -4.49
N PHE A 191 5.58 -11.12 -5.39
CA PHE A 191 4.43 -11.21 -6.28
C PHE A 191 4.73 -10.61 -7.66
N ARG A 192 3.93 -10.99 -8.64
CA ARG A 192 3.96 -10.47 -10.01
C ARG A 192 2.56 -10.08 -10.43
N LEU A 193 2.43 -8.97 -11.14
CA LEU A 193 1.15 -8.49 -11.65
C LEU A 193 0.98 -8.97 -13.09
N GLN A 194 0.00 -9.84 -13.34
CA GLN A 194 -0.23 -10.44 -14.64
C GLN A 194 -1.71 -10.44 -14.99
N SER A 195 -2.03 -10.23 -16.25
CA SER A 195 -3.38 -10.44 -16.75
C SER A 195 -3.71 -11.94 -16.76
N VAL A 196 -4.95 -12.28 -16.41
CA VAL A 196 -5.47 -13.63 -16.62
C VAL A 196 -5.90 -13.72 -18.08
N GLN A 197 -5.20 -14.51 -18.89
CA GLN A 197 -5.67 -14.87 -20.22
C GLN A 197 -6.52 -16.14 -20.11
N SER A 198 -7.83 -16.01 -20.32
CA SER A 198 -8.70 -17.16 -20.52
C SER A 198 -8.67 -17.56 -22.00
N PHE A 199 -8.28 -18.80 -22.28
CA PHE A 199 -8.47 -19.41 -23.58
C PHE A 199 -9.73 -20.26 -23.53
N GLU A 200 -10.78 -19.88 -24.24
CA GLU A 200 -11.85 -20.80 -24.59
C GLU A 200 -11.36 -21.65 -25.78
N LYS A 201 -11.53 -22.97 -25.69
CA LYS A 201 -11.34 -23.89 -26.81
C LYS A 201 -12.62 -23.98 -27.63
#